data_AF-A0A1Y0C1N4-F1
#
_entry.id   AF-A0A1Y0C1N4-F1
#
_cell.length_a   1.000
_cell.length_b   1.000
_cell.length_c   1.000
_cell.angle_alpha   90.00
_cell.angle_beta   90.00
_cell.angle_gamma   90.00
#
_symmetry.space_group_name_H-M   'P 1'
#
loop_
_entity.id
_entity.type
_entity.pdbx_description
1 polymer ?
#
loop_
_entity_poly.entity_id
_entity_poly.type
_entity_poly.pdbx_seq_one_letter_code
_entity_poly.pdbx_strand_id
1 'polypeptide(L)'
;MNDAENLITDVLVRHEPLNGGDSCDCGWWWDQAEGRNHPEHVAAEIVKALGGLTRAWAAVLPDDSYFGPYHEAYEIRRNEARQQAEADVAEYEDSALKSRWVSGWSEVQP
;
A
#
# COMPACT_ATOMS: atom_id res chain seq x y z
N MET A 1 20.28 -0.43 -2.88
CA MET A 1 18.86 -0.08 -2.76
C MET A 1 18.06 -1.10 -3.52
N ASN A 2 16.94 -1.56 -2.96
CA ASN A 2 15.93 -2.35 -3.69
C ASN A 2 15.04 -1.42 -4.54
N ASP A 3 14.22 -1.99 -5.42
CA ASP A 3 13.39 -1.20 -6.35
C ASP A 3 12.41 -0.26 -5.63
N ALA A 4 11.89 -0.66 -4.46
CA ALA A 4 11.04 0.19 -3.65
C ALA A 4 11.82 1.37 -3.03
N GLU A 5 13.04 1.16 -2.56
CA GLU A 5 13.91 2.21 -2.04
C GLU A 5 14.32 3.20 -3.14
N ASN A 6 14.60 2.72 -4.36
CA ASN A 6 14.87 3.56 -5.52
C ASN A 6 13.64 4.40 -5.89
N LEU A 7 12.45 3.78 -5.94
CA LEU A 7 11.21 4.46 -6.28
C LEU A 7 10.82 5.52 -5.24
N ILE A 8 10.94 5.20 -3.94
CA ILE A 8 10.70 6.17 -2.86
C ILE A 8 11.67 7.35 -3.00
N THR A 9 12.94 7.06 -3.29
CA THR A 9 13.95 8.10 -3.51
C THR A 9 13.60 9.00 -4.69
N ASP A 10 13.19 8.44 -5.82
CA ASP A 10 12.75 9.20 -7.00
C ASP A 10 11.55 10.10 -6.69
N VAL A 11 10.58 9.59 -5.93
CA VAL A 11 9.45 10.41 -5.45
C VAL A 11 9.95 11.53 -4.54
N LEU A 12 10.80 11.23 -3.55
CA LEU A 12 11.31 12.25 -2.62
C LEU A 12 12.09 13.35 -3.35
N VAL A 13 12.95 13.01 -4.31
CA VAL A 13 13.72 13.97 -5.10
C VAL A 13 12.80 14.85 -5.95
N ARG A 14 11.80 14.25 -6.62
CA ARG A 14 10.84 15.02 -7.45
C ARG A 14 9.93 15.93 -6.62
N HIS A 15 9.76 15.61 -5.35
CA HIS A 15 8.90 16.37 -4.44
C HIS A 15 9.68 17.17 -3.42
N GLU A 16 10.98 17.36 -3.61
CA GLU A 16 11.76 18.28 -2.80
C GLU A 16 11.24 19.72 -2.99
N PRO A 17 11.13 20.52 -1.91
CA PRO A 17 10.76 21.92 -2.02
C PRO A 17 11.67 22.69 -2.95
N LEU A 18 11.07 23.38 -3.94
CA LEU A 18 11.81 24.22 -4.85
C LEU A 18 12.32 25.47 -4.14
N ASN A 19 13.63 25.57 -3.89
CA ASN A 19 14.34 26.80 -3.47
C ASN A 19 13.60 27.67 -2.42
N GLY A 20 13.13 27.07 -1.34
CA GLY A 20 12.44 27.78 -0.25
C GLY A 20 11.05 28.32 -0.60
N GLY A 21 10.49 27.90 -1.75
CA GLY A 21 9.14 28.22 -2.19
C GLY A 21 8.13 27.16 -1.81
N ASP A 22 6.85 27.53 -1.85
CA ASP A 22 5.74 26.68 -1.44
C ASP A 22 5.29 25.71 -2.55
N SER A 23 6.22 25.08 -3.27
CA SER A 23 5.90 24.14 -4.37
C SER A 23 7.00 23.09 -4.64
N CYS A 24 6.60 21.96 -5.23
CA CYS A 24 7.47 20.88 -5.74
C CYS A 24 7.66 20.99 -7.26
N ASP A 25 8.65 20.27 -7.81
CA ASP A 25 8.82 20.07 -9.26
C ASP A 25 7.62 19.33 -9.92
N CYS A 26 6.81 18.66 -9.09
CA CYS A 26 5.57 18.04 -9.50
C CYS A 26 4.44 19.03 -9.83
N GLY A 27 4.66 20.34 -9.61
CA GLY A 27 3.69 21.41 -9.88
C GLY A 27 2.60 21.57 -8.80
N TRP A 28 2.67 20.79 -7.73
CA TRP A 28 1.85 20.97 -6.54
C TRP A 28 2.43 22.06 -5.65
N TRP A 29 1.54 22.85 -5.04
CA TRP A 29 1.89 23.94 -4.14
C TRP A 29 1.18 23.76 -2.81
N TRP A 30 1.85 24.11 -1.71
CA TRP A 30 1.26 24.07 -0.38
C TRP A 30 0.90 25.46 0.12
N ASP A 31 -0.03 25.49 1.06
CA ASP A 31 -0.39 26.65 1.85
C ASP A 31 -0.96 26.12 3.15
N GLN A 32 -0.25 26.36 4.26
CA GLN A 32 -0.66 25.88 5.57
C GLN A 32 -1.97 26.52 6.03
N ALA A 33 -2.28 27.75 5.60
CA ALA A 33 -3.53 28.42 5.93
C ALA A 33 -4.74 27.78 5.23
N GLU A 34 -4.51 27.15 4.07
CA GLU A 34 -5.52 26.39 3.32
C GLU A 34 -5.50 24.89 3.63
N GLY A 35 -4.71 24.46 4.63
CA GLY A 35 -4.60 23.06 5.04
C GLY A 35 -3.87 22.16 4.04
N ARG A 36 -3.15 22.73 3.06
CA ARG A 36 -2.29 21.97 2.15
C ARG A 36 -0.92 21.81 2.78
N ASN A 37 -0.57 20.58 3.13
CA ASN A 37 0.67 20.25 3.84
C ASN A 37 1.61 19.42 2.94
N HIS A 38 2.85 19.87 2.77
CA HIS A 38 3.85 19.22 1.90
C HIS A 38 4.12 17.76 2.28
N PRO A 39 4.40 17.41 3.54
CA PRO A 39 4.48 16.03 4.01
C PRO A 39 3.32 15.12 3.60
N GLU A 40 2.07 15.60 3.71
CA GLU A 40 0.88 14.80 3.36
C GLU A 40 0.80 14.55 1.86
N HIS A 41 1.16 15.55 1.07
CA HIS A 41 1.26 15.41 -0.38
C HIS A 41 2.34 14.39 -0.78
N VAL A 42 3.56 14.51 -0.22
CA VAL A 42 4.65 13.55 -0.49
C VAL A 42 4.25 12.13 -0.11
N ALA A 43 3.59 11.95 1.04
CA ALA A 43 3.08 10.64 1.46
C ALA A 43 2.08 10.06 0.46
N ALA A 44 1.18 10.87 -0.09
CA ALA A 44 0.23 10.43 -1.11
C ALA A 44 0.93 10.01 -2.42
N GLU A 45 1.99 10.72 -2.83
CA GLU A 45 2.75 10.40 -4.03
C GLU A 45 3.59 9.12 -3.86
N ILE A 46 4.14 8.88 -2.66
CA ILE A 46 4.78 7.59 -2.32
C ILE A 46 3.77 6.45 -2.42
N VAL A 47 2.56 6.62 -1.87
CA VAL A 47 1.50 5.62 -1.96
C VAL A 47 1.11 5.36 -3.41
N LYS A 48 0.97 6.40 -4.25
CA LYS A 48 0.68 6.24 -5.69
C LYS A 48 1.79 5.48 -6.41
N ALA A 49 3.05 5.86 -6.18
CA ALA A 49 4.20 5.25 -6.82
C ALA A 49 4.32 3.77 -6.45
N LEU A 50 4.11 3.43 -5.18
CA LEU A 50 4.07 2.05 -4.68
C LEU A 50 2.83 1.25 -5.16
N GLY A 51 2.05 1.77 -6.10
CA GLY A 51 0.89 1.08 -6.67
C GLY A 51 -0.32 1.06 -5.73
N GLY A 52 -0.35 1.95 -4.74
CA GLY A 52 -1.31 1.94 -3.64
C GLY A 52 -0.96 0.88 -2.58
N LEU A 53 -1.31 1.16 -1.33
CA LEU A 53 -1.39 0.13 -0.30
C LEU A 53 -2.75 -0.54 -0.42
N THR A 54 -2.73 -1.84 -0.67
CA THR A 54 -3.92 -2.67 -0.76
C THR A 54 -3.91 -3.61 0.42
N ARG A 55 -5.09 -3.92 0.95
CA ARG A 55 -5.17 -4.85 2.08
C ARG A 55 -5.23 -6.26 1.52
N ALA A 56 -4.33 -7.11 2.01
CA ALA A 56 -4.33 -8.53 1.75
C ALA A 56 -4.91 -9.27 2.96
N TRP A 57 -5.75 -10.28 2.70
CA TRP A 57 -6.38 -11.14 3.70
C TRP A 57 -5.97 -12.60 3.51
N ALA A 58 -5.80 -13.33 4.60
CA ALA A 58 -5.45 -14.75 4.55
C ALA A 58 -6.00 -15.50 5.78
N ALA A 59 -6.32 -16.77 5.60
CA ALA A 59 -6.50 -17.71 6.71
C ALA A 59 -5.12 -18.25 7.11
N VAL A 60 -4.76 -18.13 8.39
CA VAL A 60 -3.48 -18.59 8.92
C VAL A 60 -3.71 -19.78 9.84
N LEU A 61 -3.05 -20.89 9.52
CA LEU A 61 -3.13 -22.15 10.26
C LEU A 61 -2.26 -22.12 11.54
N PRO A 62 -2.46 -23.06 12.48
CA PRO A 62 -1.68 -23.12 13.73
C PRO A 62 -0.17 -23.28 13.55
N ASP A 63 0.27 -23.79 12.41
CA ASP A 63 1.68 -23.95 12.03
C ASP A 63 2.26 -22.72 11.31
N ASP A 64 1.53 -21.60 11.32
CA ASP A 64 1.84 -20.34 10.63
C ASP A 64 1.86 -20.42 9.09
N SER A 65 1.47 -21.55 8.49
CA SER A 65 1.17 -21.61 7.06
C SER A 65 -0.17 -20.91 6.75
N TYR A 66 -0.43 -20.59 5.47
CA TYR A 66 -1.59 -19.80 5.10
C TYR A 66 -2.20 -20.17 3.74
N PHE A 67 -3.52 -19.96 3.63
CA PHE A 67 -4.26 -19.95 2.37
C PHE A 67 -4.46 -18.50 1.90
N GLY A 68 -4.25 -18.25 0.60
CA GLY A 68 -4.12 -16.90 0.05
C GLY A 68 -2.65 -16.45 -0.08
N PRO A 69 -2.33 -15.14 -0.12
CA PRO A 69 -3.18 -13.99 0.22
C PRO A 69 -4.17 -13.56 -0.87
N TYR A 70 -5.35 -13.08 -0.47
CA TYR A 70 -6.36 -12.46 -1.35
C TYR A 70 -6.27 -10.93 -1.29
N HIS A 71 -6.18 -10.29 -2.45
CA HIS A 71 -5.80 -8.88 -2.57
C HIS A 71 -6.99 -8.00 -2.96
N GLU A 72 -7.31 -6.98 -2.15
CA GLU A 72 -8.46 -6.07 -2.39
C GLU A 72 -8.42 -5.30 -3.73
N ALA A 73 -7.27 -5.25 -4.41
CA ALA A 73 -7.07 -4.52 -5.67
C ALA A 73 -7.03 -5.36 -6.95
N TYR A 74 -6.70 -6.65 -6.86
CA TYR A 74 -6.52 -7.52 -8.03
C TYR A 74 -7.63 -8.56 -8.19
N GLU A 75 -8.38 -8.82 -7.11
CA GLU A 75 -9.48 -9.77 -7.11
C GLU A 75 -10.75 -9.06 -6.64
N ILE A 76 -11.52 -8.60 -7.63
CA ILE A 76 -12.98 -8.35 -7.60
C ILE A 76 -13.53 -7.76 -6.29
N ARG A 77 -13.91 -6.46 -6.28
CA ARG A 77 -14.64 -5.75 -5.20
C ARG A 77 -14.08 -5.95 -3.78
N ARG A 78 -13.66 -4.85 -3.13
CA ARG A 78 -13.09 -4.74 -1.75
C ARG A 78 -13.57 -5.71 -0.64
N ASN A 79 -14.78 -6.28 -0.72
CA ASN A 79 -15.30 -7.24 0.27
C ASN A 79 -15.07 -8.72 -0.09
N GLU A 80 -14.74 -9.08 -1.34
CA GLU A 80 -14.62 -10.49 -1.74
C GLU A 80 -13.32 -11.11 -1.24
N ALA A 81 -12.20 -10.36 -1.24
CA ALA A 81 -10.92 -10.84 -0.71
C ALA A 81 -10.99 -11.26 0.78
N ARG A 82 -11.69 -10.47 1.61
CA ARG A 82 -11.91 -10.82 3.02
C ARG A 82 -12.87 -12.00 3.16
N GLN A 83 -13.96 -12.03 2.39
CA GLN A 83 -14.94 -13.12 2.44
C GLN A 83 -14.31 -14.46 2.05
N GLN A 84 -13.40 -14.46 1.08
CA GLN A 84 -12.66 -15.65 0.68
C GLN A 84 -11.77 -16.15 1.82
N ALA A 85 -11.02 -15.26 2.47
CA ALA A 85 -10.24 -15.64 3.64
C ALA A 85 -11.11 -16.09 4.83
N GLU A 86 -12.29 -15.51 5.02
CA GLU A 86 -13.25 -15.96 6.04
C GLU A 86 -13.83 -17.36 5.73
N ALA A 87 -14.05 -17.68 4.45
CA ALA A 87 -14.47 -19.02 4.02
C ALA A 87 -13.39 -20.06 4.32
N ASP A 88 -12.12 -19.74 4.01
CA ASP A 88 -10.99 -20.61 4.35
C ASP A 88 -10.89 -20.78 5.88
N VAL A 89 -11.06 -19.71 6.67
CA VAL A 89 -11.04 -19.84 8.14
C VAL A 89 -12.15 -20.75 8.66
N ALA A 90 -13.33 -20.72 8.05
CA ALA A 90 -14.45 -21.57 8.44
C ALA A 90 -14.23 -23.05 8.08
N GLU A 91 -13.39 -23.35 7.09
CA GLU A 91 -13.07 -24.71 6.64
C GLU A 91 -12.00 -25.37 7.52
N TYR A 92 -11.04 -24.61 8.03
CA TYR A 92 -9.90 -25.15 8.79
C TYR A 92 -10.00 -24.85 10.29
N GLU A 93 -10.09 -25.90 11.10
CA GLU A 93 -10.10 -25.83 12.57
C GLU A 93 -8.82 -25.13 13.08
N ASP A 94 -8.98 -24.29 14.10
CA ASP A 94 -7.93 -23.48 14.73
C ASP A 94 -7.20 -22.47 13.81
N SER A 95 -7.72 -22.22 12.61
CA SER A 95 -7.22 -21.16 11.75
C SER A 95 -7.70 -19.76 12.17
N ALA A 96 -6.93 -18.73 11.82
CA ALA A 96 -7.22 -17.35 12.17
C ALA A 96 -7.18 -16.42 10.95
N LEU A 97 -8.15 -15.51 10.86
CA LEU A 97 -8.17 -14.46 9.85
C LEU A 97 -7.07 -13.43 10.16
N LYS A 98 -6.10 -13.26 9.26
CA LYS A 98 -5.09 -12.18 9.36
C LYS A 98 -5.17 -11.25 8.14
N SER A 99 -4.75 -10.00 8.35
CA SER A 99 -4.63 -9.01 7.27
C SER A 99 -3.32 -8.25 7.34
N ARG A 100 -2.79 -7.84 6.19
CA ARG A 100 -1.63 -6.95 6.09
C ARG A 100 -1.80 -5.95 4.94
N TRP A 101 -1.15 -4.80 5.04
CA TRP A 101 -1.04 -3.86 3.93
C TRP A 101 0.11 -4.27 3.02
N VAL A 102 -0.14 -4.36 1.72
CA VAL A 102 0.83 -4.73 0.70
C VAL A 102 0.84 -3.68 -0.41
N SER A 103 2.02 -3.37 -0.94
CA SER A 103 2.16 -2.53 -2.12
C SER A 103 1.99 -3.37 -3.37
N GLY A 104 1.40 -2.78 -4.43
CA GLY A 104 1.25 -3.43 -5.74
C GLY A 104 2.56 -3.81 -6.44
N TRP A 105 3.71 -3.47 -5.84
CA TRP A 105 5.06 -3.86 -6.27
C TRP A 105 5.56 -5.17 -5.67
N SER A 106 5.06 -5.55 -4.49
CA SER A 106 5.56 -6.73 -3.78
C SER A 106 5.17 -8.08 -4.43
N GLU A 107 4.33 -8.04 -5.48
CA GLU A 107 3.85 -9.21 -6.22
C GLU A 107 4.45 -9.37 -7.63
N VAL A 108 5.47 -8.59 -8.01
CA VAL A 108 6.28 -8.98 -9.17
C VAL A 108 7.19 -10.14 -8.75
N GLN A 109 6.65 -11.35 -8.80
CA GLN A 109 7.45 -12.58 -8.82
C GLN A 109 7.83 -12.91 -10.28
N PRO A 110 9.03 -13.50 -10.51
CA PRO A 110 9.69 -13.63 -11.83
C PRO A 110 8.93 -14.43 -12.89
#